data_AF-A0A402CKL0-F1
#
_entry.id   AF-A0A402CKL0-F1
#
_cell.length_a   1.000
_cell.length_b   1.000
_cell.length_c   1.000
_cell.angle_alpha   90.00
_cell.angle_beta   90.00
_cell.angle_gamma   90.00
#
_symmetry.space_group_name_H-M   'P 1'
#
loop_
_entity.id
_entity.type
_entity.pdbx_description
1 polymer ?
#
loop_
_entity_poly.entity_id
_entity_poly.type
_entity_poly.pdbx_seq_one_letter_code
_entity_poly.pdbx_strand_id
1 'polypeptide(L)'
;MLRELQEEEASGKARAAAVAAEVKALTAAIGALTTNRKDIVKEVDAYAKADYPKAIATAKSLAEEKLACIETKLGSRLPHAKDTVTKFAKDVADAKKALDEEISSLDSATRTQQSANQQLADATASFGKSLTLTKNYQAPVGGLTTLQSQLKAAIDNADTFGAFAIYNEIIRQTAELHGLPAPDKYEAQLLGDWNAVAKAQQKAHEVGKTVADQQGKVDKLKVRYAALTTDRVDELRRRWNMELEQGK
;
A
#
# COMPACT_ATOMS: atom_id res chain seq x y z
N MET A 1 -36.32 -30.07 4.92
CA MET A 1 -37.21 -28.95 5.32
C MET A 1 -36.61 -28.03 6.39
N LEU A 2 -36.40 -28.45 7.65
CA LEU A 2 -35.92 -27.53 8.71
C LEU A 2 -34.47 -27.05 8.52
N ARG A 3 -33.59 -27.92 8.02
CA ARG A 3 -32.18 -27.61 7.69
C ARG A 3 -32.05 -26.69 6.47
N GLU A 4 -32.87 -26.93 5.44
CA GLU A 4 -32.93 -26.07 4.24
C GLU A 4 -33.39 -24.66 4.60
N LEU A 5 -34.40 -24.52 5.47
CA LEU A 5 -34.86 -23.22 5.97
C LEU A 5 -33.77 -22.47 6.77
N GLN A 6 -32.95 -23.18 7.55
CA GLN A 6 -31.84 -22.59 8.28
C GLN A 6 -30.69 -22.13 7.35
N GLU A 7 -30.39 -22.89 6.31
CA GLU A 7 -29.41 -22.50 5.29
C GLU A 7 -29.90 -21.30 4.47
N GLU A 8 -31.20 -21.23 4.18
CA GLU A 8 -31.82 -20.11 3.48
C GLU A 8 -31.85 -18.84 4.34
N GLU A 9 -32.12 -18.95 5.65
CA GLU A 9 -32.03 -17.85 6.61
C GLU A 9 -30.59 -17.31 6.73
N ALA A 10 -29.60 -18.20 6.83
CA ALA A 10 -28.19 -17.84 6.89
C ALA A 10 -27.72 -17.14 5.60
N SER A 11 -28.14 -17.64 4.44
CA SER A 11 -27.90 -17.03 3.13
C SER A 11 -28.56 -15.65 3.02
N GLY A 12 -29.80 -15.50 3.49
CA GLY A 12 -30.52 -14.23 3.55
C GLY A 12 -29.82 -13.20 4.44
N LYS A 13 -29.35 -13.60 5.63
CA LYS A 13 -28.57 -12.74 6.53
C LYS A 13 -27.23 -12.31 5.90
N ALA A 14 -26.53 -13.21 5.23
CA ALA A 14 -25.28 -12.90 4.54
C ALA A 14 -25.49 -11.88 3.40
N ARG A 15 -26.54 -12.04 2.60
CA ARG A 15 -26.91 -11.09 1.54
C ARG A 15 -27.29 -9.72 2.10
N ALA A 16 -28.09 -9.67 3.18
CA ALA A 16 -28.46 -8.41 3.83
C ALA A 16 -27.23 -7.67 4.40
N ALA A 17 -26.29 -8.41 5.00
CA ALA A 17 -25.03 -7.84 5.49
C ALA A 17 -24.16 -7.28 4.35
N ALA A 18 -24.08 -7.98 3.21
CA ALA A 18 -23.37 -7.52 2.02
C ALA A 18 -23.98 -6.22 1.46
N VAL A 19 -25.30 -6.17 1.30
CA VAL A 19 -26.01 -4.96 0.85
C VAL A 19 -25.81 -3.80 1.83
N ALA A 20 -25.86 -4.05 3.14
CA ALA A 20 -25.60 -3.01 4.14
C ALA A 20 -24.17 -2.46 4.06
N ALA A 21 -23.18 -3.32 3.80
CA ALA A 21 -21.80 -2.91 3.58
C ALA A 21 -21.65 -2.07 2.29
N GLU A 22 -22.29 -2.48 1.19
CA GLU A 22 -22.32 -1.73 -0.06
C GLU A 22 -22.97 -0.36 0.10
N VAL A 23 -24.12 -0.26 0.77
CA VAL A 23 -24.81 1.00 1.04
C VAL A 23 -23.95 1.94 1.88
N LYS A 24 -23.23 1.42 2.88
CA LYS A 24 -22.30 2.21 3.70
C LYS A 24 -21.13 2.74 2.86
N ALA A 25 -20.56 1.90 1.99
CA ALA A 25 -19.49 2.30 1.08
C ALA A 25 -19.96 3.36 0.08
N LEU A 26 -21.15 3.20 -0.51
CA LEU A 26 -21.76 4.17 -1.42
C LEU A 26 -22.03 5.51 -0.73
N THR A 27 -22.52 5.50 0.50
CA THR A 27 -22.76 6.73 1.29
C THR A 27 -21.46 7.50 1.53
N ALA A 28 -20.38 6.80 1.91
CA ALA A 28 -19.06 7.40 2.07
C ALA A 28 -18.52 7.96 0.74
N ALA A 29 -18.69 7.22 -0.36
CA ALA A 29 -18.27 7.65 -1.70
C ALA A 29 -19.03 8.91 -2.16
N ILE A 30 -20.35 8.98 -1.96
CA ILE A 30 -21.16 10.16 -2.29
C ILE A 30 -20.75 11.37 -1.46
N GLY A 31 -20.47 11.17 -0.16
CA GLY A 31 -19.93 12.21 0.71
C GLY A 31 -18.60 12.76 0.17
N ALA A 32 -17.68 11.87 -0.18
CA ALA A 32 -16.39 12.24 -0.77
C ALA A 32 -16.54 13.00 -2.10
N LEU A 33 -17.41 12.52 -3.01
CA LEU A 33 -17.70 13.19 -4.29
C LEU A 33 -18.26 14.60 -4.10
N THR A 34 -19.10 14.80 -3.08
CA THR A 34 -19.69 16.11 -2.78
C THR A 34 -18.63 17.10 -2.25
N THR A 35 -17.73 16.64 -1.37
CA THR A 35 -16.59 17.44 -0.92
C THR A 35 -15.66 17.78 -2.08
N ASN A 36 -15.27 16.78 -2.88
CA ASN A 36 -14.43 16.98 -4.05
C ASN A 36 -15.04 18.00 -5.02
N ARG A 37 -16.36 17.98 -5.22
CA ARG A 37 -17.05 18.97 -6.06
C ARG A 37 -16.90 20.40 -5.52
N LYS A 38 -17.02 20.61 -4.20
CA LYS A 38 -16.81 21.93 -3.59
C LYS A 38 -15.36 22.39 -3.74
N ASP A 39 -14.42 21.48 -3.54
CA ASP A 39 -12.99 21.76 -3.69
C ASP A 39 -12.65 22.12 -5.14
N ILE A 40 -13.21 21.41 -6.12
CA ILE A 40 -13.05 21.72 -7.54
C ILE A 40 -13.52 23.15 -7.85
N VAL A 41 -14.72 23.54 -7.40
CA VAL A 41 -15.23 24.90 -7.64
C VAL A 41 -14.31 25.94 -7.01
N LYS A 42 -13.85 25.71 -5.77
CA LYS A 42 -12.92 26.61 -5.08
C LYS A 42 -11.59 26.76 -5.83
N GLU A 43 -11.02 25.66 -6.32
CA GLU A 43 -9.77 25.69 -7.10
C GLU A 43 -9.95 26.36 -8.46
N VAL A 44 -11.08 26.14 -9.14
CA VAL A 44 -11.40 26.83 -10.40
C VAL A 44 -11.54 28.34 -10.20
N ASP A 45 -12.27 28.76 -9.16
CA ASP A 45 -12.42 30.19 -8.83
C ASP A 45 -11.09 30.83 -8.44
N ALA A 46 -10.24 30.11 -7.69
CA ALA A 46 -8.91 30.56 -7.34
C ALA A 46 -8.00 30.68 -8.57
N TYR A 47 -8.02 29.70 -9.47
CA TYR A 47 -7.26 29.71 -10.72
C TYR A 47 -7.70 30.86 -11.64
N ALA A 48 -9.01 31.08 -11.77
CA ALA A 48 -9.57 32.18 -12.55
C ALA A 48 -9.18 33.55 -11.98
N LYS A 49 -9.22 33.72 -10.66
CA LYS A 49 -8.79 34.95 -9.99
C LYS A 49 -7.29 35.23 -10.15
N ALA A 50 -6.47 34.19 -10.12
CA ALA A 50 -5.02 34.33 -10.26
C ALA A 50 -4.60 34.70 -11.69
N ASP A 51 -5.39 34.31 -12.70
CA ASP A 51 -5.15 34.56 -14.13
C ASP A 51 -3.67 34.37 -14.53
N TYR A 52 -3.12 33.21 -14.13
CA TYR A 52 -1.72 32.85 -14.38
C TYR A 52 -1.30 33.01 -15.85
N PRO A 53 -2.12 32.64 -16.86
CA PRO A 53 -1.74 32.85 -18.26
C PRO A 53 -1.46 34.33 -18.59
N LYS A 54 -2.30 35.25 -18.12
CA LYS A 54 -2.10 36.69 -18.32
C LYS A 54 -0.85 37.18 -17.59
N ALA A 55 -0.67 36.80 -16.32
CA ALA A 55 0.50 37.19 -15.54
C ALA A 55 1.81 36.72 -16.22
N ILE A 56 1.84 35.48 -16.71
CA ILE A 56 2.97 34.92 -17.47
C ILE A 56 3.20 35.71 -18.76
N ALA A 57 2.15 35.99 -19.53
CA ALA A 57 2.26 36.74 -20.78
C ALA A 57 2.80 38.16 -20.55
N THR A 58 2.31 38.86 -19.52
CA THR A 58 2.80 40.19 -19.15
C THR A 58 4.27 40.17 -18.74
N ALA A 59 4.69 39.22 -17.90
CA ALA A 59 6.07 39.08 -17.48
C ALA A 59 7.00 38.78 -18.68
N LYS A 60 6.58 37.89 -19.58
CA LYS A 60 7.32 37.55 -20.81
C LYS A 60 7.48 38.76 -21.72
N SER A 61 6.39 39.48 -21.99
CA SER A 61 6.40 40.66 -22.87
C SER A 61 7.35 41.75 -22.35
N LEU A 62 7.34 42.01 -21.03
CA LEU A 62 8.28 42.96 -20.43
C LEU A 62 9.75 42.50 -20.59
N ALA A 63 10.03 41.21 -20.39
CA ALA A 63 11.37 40.66 -20.58
C ALA A 63 11.86 40.81 -22.03
N GLU A 64 11.00 40.50 -23.01
CA GLU A 64 11.29 40.63 -24.43
C GLU A 64 11.52 42.09 -24.83
N GLU A 65 10.74 43.03 -24.30
CA GLU A 65 10.92 44.47 -24.54
C GLU A 65 12.30 44.98 -24.08
N LYS A 66 12.80 44.46 -22.95
CA LYS A 66 14.09 44.89 -22.39
C LYS A 66 15.29 44.14 -22.97
N LEU A 67 15.09 43.04 -23.67
CA LEU A 67 16.16 42.15 -24.13
C LEU A 67 17.21 42.88 -24.99
N ALA A 68 16.80 43.63 -25.99
CA ALA A 68 17.73 44.33 -26.90
C ALA A 68 18.66 45.32 -26.16
N CYS A 69 18.12 46.04 -25.16
CA CYS A 69 18.91 46.95 -24.32
C CYS A 69 19.93 46.17 -23.46
N ILE A 70 19.53 45.03 -22.89
CA ILE A 70 20.40 44.17 -22.07
C ILE A 70 21.52 43.58 -22.93
N GLU A 71 21.20 43.05 -24.12
CA GLU A 71 22.18 42.48 -25.05
C GLU A 71 23.21 43.54 -25.49
N THR A 72 22.76 44.76 -25.76
CA THR A 72 23.63 45.89 -26.08
C THR A 72 24.58 46.22 -24.91
N LYS A 73 24.08 46.22 -23.67
CA LYS A 73 24.90 46.47 -22.47
C LYS A 73 25.92 45.36 -22.18
N LEU A 74 25.58 44.10 -22.49
CA LEU A 74 26.52 42.98 -22.35
C LEU A 74 27.62 43.01 -23.43
N GLY A 75 27.32 43.52 -24.63
CA GLY A 75 28.29 43.69 -25.70
C GLY A 75 29.05 42.40 -26.01
N SER A 76 30.39 42.45 -25.99
CA SER A 76 31.25 41.29 -26.27
C SER A 76 31.10 40.14 -25.27
N ARG A 77 30.52 40.38 -24.08
CA ARG A 77 30.28 39.36 -23.06
C ARG A 77 29.00 38.56 -23.28
N LEU A 78 28.16 38.96 -24.24
CA LEU A 78 26.87 38.33 -24.51
C LEU A 78 26.96 36.82 -24.83
N PRO A 79 27.90 36.34 -25.70
CA PRO A 79 28.01 34.91 -25.97
C PRO A 79 28.33 34.09 -24.72
N HIS A 80 29.21 34.63 -23.85
CA HIS A 80 29.57 33.98 -22.60
C HIS A 80 28.40 33.94 -21.63
N ALA A 81 27.67 35.05 -21.45
CA ALA A 81 26.47 35.08 -20.60
C ALA A 81 25.39 34.09 -21.09
N LYS A 82 25.20 33.96 -22.41
CA LYS A 82 24.29 32.97 -23.00
C LYS A 82 24.73 31.54 -22.70
N ASP A 83 26.03 31.25 -22.78
CA ASP A 83 26.59 29.94 -22.45
C ASP A 83 26.41 29.59 -20.97
N THR A 84 26.71 30.50 -20.03
CA THR A 84 26.49 30.30 -18.58
C THR A 84 25.03 29.97 -18.28
N VAL A 85 24.08 30.71 -18.86
CA VAL A 85 22.64 30.46 -18.70
C VAL A 85 22.23 29.12 -19.29
N THR A 86 22.73 28.78 -20.47
CA THR A 86 22.40 27.51 -21.16
C THR A 86 22.92 26.30 -20.37
N LYS A 87 24.17 26.35 -19.90
CA LYS A 87 24.76 25.30 -19.06
C LYS A 87 23.98 25.13 -17.75
N PHE A 88 23.63 26.22 -17.08
CA PHE A 88 22.84 26.15 -15.87
C PHE A 88 21.44 25.57 -16.11
N ALA A 89 20.77 25.96 -17.20
CA ALA A 89 19.47 25.39 -17.58
C ALA A 89 19.57 23.87 -17.82
N LYS A 90 20.66 23.42 -18.45
CA LYS A 90 20.97 21.99 -18.62
C LYS A 90 21.18 21.30 -17.27
N ASP A 91 21.96 21.87 -16.36
CA ASP A 91 22.18 21.30 -15.03
C ASP A 91 20.87 21.14 -14.23
N VAL A 92 19.97 22.13 -14.31
CA VAL A 92 18.65 22.07 -13.67
C VAL A 92 17.81 20.95 -14.29
N ALA A 93 17.82 20.81 -15.62
CA ALA A 93 17.08 19.77 -16.32
C ALA A 93 17.62 18.37 -16.00
N ASP A 94 18.95 18.19 -16.01
CA ASP A 94 19.61 16.93 -15.69
C ASP A 94 19.36 16.54 -14.22
N ALA A 95 19.42 17.50 -13.28
CA ALA A 95 19.09 17.27 -11.88
C ALA A 95 17.62 16.88 -11.68
N LYS A 96 16.70 17.53 -12.41
CA LYS A 96 15.27 17.16 -12.38
C LYS A 96 15.06 15.75 -12.92
N LYS A 97 15.65 15.43 -14.06
CA LYS A 97 15.53 14.10 -14.69
C LYS A 97 16.02 13.00 -13.76
N ALA A 98 17.20 13.17 -13.16
CA ALA A 98 17.74 12.22 -12.19
C ALA A 98 16.81 12.04 -10.98
N LEU A 99 16.22 13.14 -10.47
CA LEU A 99 15.26 13.08 -9.37
C LEU A 99 14.00 12.30 -9.76
N ASP A 100 13.42 12.57 -10.94
CA ASP A 100 12.21 11.89 -11.41
C ASP A 100 12.45 10.38 -11.66
N GLU A 101 13.64 10.02 -12.16
CA GLU A 101 14.07 8.62 -12.34
C GLU A 101 14.20 7.87 -11.00
N GLU A 102 14.80 8.50 -9.99
CA GLU A 102 14.93 7.89 -8.65
C GLU A 102 13.59 7.84 -7.90
N ILE A 103 12.69 8.82 -8.10
CA ILE A 103 11.31 8.75 -7.58
C ILE A 103 10.58 7.54 -8.19
N SER A 104 10.71 7.34 -9.51
CA SER A 104 10.10 6.19 -10.19
C SER A 104 10.66 4.85 -9.66
N SER A 105 11.96 4.82 -9.35
CA SER A 105 12.63 3.66 -8.76
C SER A 105 12.16 3.38 -7.32
N LEU A 106 11.97 4.44 -6.52
CA LEU A 106 11.41 4.36 -5.17
C LEU A 106 9.95 3.86 -5.19
N ASP A 107 9.13 4.34 -6.13
CA ASP A 107 7.74 3.89 -6.28
C ASP A 107 7.68 2.38 -6.59
N SER A 108 8.55 1.91 -7.48
CA SER A 108 8.68 0.49 -7.79
C SER A 108 9.08 -0.33 -6.56
N ALA A 109 10.12 0.11 -5.83
CA ALA A 109 10.57 -0.55 -4.61
C ALA A 109 9.46 -0.60 -3.53
N THR A 110 8.69 0.48 -3.40
CA THR A 110 7.57 0.58 -2.46
C THR A 110 6.46 -0.41 -2.79
N ARG A 111 6.11 -0.58 -4.08
CA ARG A 111 5.15 -1.61 -4.51
C ARG A 111 5.66 -3.03 -4.21
N THR A 112 6.95 -3.29 -4.43
CA THR A 112 7.55 -4.57 -4.03
C THR A 112 7.47 -4.80 -2.52
N GLN A 113 7.68 -3.75 -1.71
CA GLN A 113 7.56 -3.85 -0.25
C GLN A 113 6.14 -4.17 0.18
N GLN A 114 5.13 -3.53 -0.42
CA GLN A 114 3.72 -3.84 -0.15
C GLN A 114 3.40 -5.31 -0.46
N SER A 115 3.88 -5.83 -1.57
CA SER A 115 3.72 -7.24 -1.92
C SER A 115 4.40 -8.18 -0.91
N ALA A 116 5.63 -7.87 -0.48
CA ALA A 116 6.34 -8.67 0.53
C ALA A 116 5.64 -8.64 1.90
N ASN A 117 5.09 -7.49 2.30
CA ASN A 117 4.33 -7.35 3.54
C ASN A 117 3.02 -8.14 3.49
N GLN A 118 2.33 -8.16 2.35
CA GLN A 118 1.14 -9.00 2.16
C GLN A 118 1.48 -10.49 2.30
N GLN A 119 2.59 -10.94 1.69
CA GLN A 119 3.06 -12.33 1.81
C GLN A 119 3.38 -12.70 3.27
N LEU A 120 3.98 -11.79 4.04
CA LEU A 120 4.23 -11.99 5.47
C LEU A 120 2.93 -12.09 6.27
N ALA A 121 1.95 -11.23 5.99
CA ALA A 121 0.65 -11.25 6.64
C ALA A 121 -0.09 -12.58 6.37
N ASP A 122 -0.10 -13.03 5.11
CA ASP A 122 -0.73 -14.28 4.71
C ASP A 122 -0.06 -15.50 5.36
N ALA A 123 1.29 -15.54 5.39
CA ALA A 123 2.04 -16.59 6.06
C ALA A 123 1.78 -16.61 7.58
N THR A 124 1.75 -15.44 8.21
CA THR A 124 1.47 -15.30 9.65
C THR A 124 0.06 -15.76 9.98
N ALA A 125 -0.92 -15.42 9.14
CA ALA A 125 -2.29 -15.87 9.29
C ALA A 125 -2.42 -17.39 9.11
N SER A 126 -1.72 -17.99 8.15
CA SER A 126 -1.67 -19.45 7.96
C SER A 126 -1.12 -20.14 9.20
N PHE A 127 0.04 -19.69 9.68
CA PHE A 127 0.66 -20.23 10.89
C PHE A 127 -0.25 -20.08 12.13
N GLY A 128 -0.89 -18.93 12.29
CA GLY A 128 -1.87 -18.69 13.35
C GLY A 128 -3.06 -19.65 13.30
N LYS A 129 -3.60 -19.94 12.10
CA LYS A 129 -4.66 -20.95 11.93
C LYS A 129 -4.18 -22.32 12.39
N SER A 130 -3.00 -22.75 11.94
CA SER A 130 -2.41 -24.04 12.33
C SER A 130 -2.20 -24.15 13.85
N LEU A 131 -1.75 -23.09 14.52
CA LEU A 131 -1.61 -23.06 15.99
C LEU A 131 -2.94 -23.19 16.74
N THR A 132 -4.04 -22.71 16.17
CA THR A 132 -5.37 -22.78 16.81
C THR A 132 -6.11 -24.09 16.58
N LEU A 133 -5.54 -25.02 15.78
CA LEU A 133 -6.19 -26.27 15.41
C LEU A 133 -6.74 -27.01 16.65
N THR A 134 -5.88 -27.31 17.63
CA THR A 134 -6.29 -28.04 18.83
C THR A 134 -7.43 -27.35 19.61
N LYS A 135 -7.37 -26.03 19.74
CA LYS A 135 -8.41 -25.23 20.41
C LYS A 135 -9.75 -25.31 19.67
N ASN A 136 -9.73 -25.26 18.34
CA ASN A 136 -10.94 -25.31 17.52
C ASN A 136 -11.66 -26.67 17.62
N TYR A 137 -10.91 -27.75 17.89
CA TYR A 137 -11.45 -29.10 18.00
C TYR A 137 -11.73 -29.56 19.44
N GLN A 138 -11.35 -28.77 20.45
CA GLN A 138 -11.55 -29.14 21.85
C GLN A 138 -13.03 -29.35 22.22
N ALA A 139 -13.92 -28.44 21.81
CA ALA A 139 -15.34 -28.56 22.11
C ALA A 139 -16.04 -29.71 21.34
N PRO A 140 -15.83 -29.87 20.01
CA PRO A 140 -16.37 -31.02 19.28
C PRO A 140 -15.91 -32.37 19.84
N VAL A 141 -14.62 -32.52 20.18
CA VAL A 141 -14.10 -33.76 20.76
C VAL A 141 -14.69 -34.01 22.15
N GLY A 142 -14.83 -32.97 22.99
CA GLY A 142 -15.50 -33.08 24.29
C GLY A 142 -16.99 -33.47 24.17
N GLY A 143 -17.67 -33.00 23.12
CA GLY A 143 -19.03 -33.41 22.77
C GLY A 143 -19.13 -34.91 22.48
N LEU A 144 -18.18 -35.47 21.72
CA LEU A 144 -18.10 -36.92 21.47
C LEU A 144 -17.86 -37.72 22.75
N THR A 145 -16.99 -37.26 23.66
CA THR A 145 -16.77 -37.93 24.97
C THR A 145 -18.06 -37.94 25.82
N THR A 146 -18.84 -36.87 25.75
CA THR A 146 -20.14 -36.77 26.43
C THR A 146 -21.13 -37.78 25.85
N LEU A 147 -21.26 -37.82 24.51
CA LEU A 147 -22.11 -38.79 23.82
C LEU A 147 -21.70 -40.24 24.12
N GLN A 148 -20.39 -40.53 24.20
CA GLN A 148 -19.89 -41.86 24.56
C GLN A 148 -20.35 -42.28 25.97
N SER A 149 -20.31 -41.34 26.93
CA SER A 149 -20.78 -41.59 28.30
C SER A 149 -22.30 -41.81 28.34
N GLN A 150 -23.06 -41.04 27.57
CA GLN A 150 -24.51 -41.19 27.44
C GLN A 150 -24.90 -42.52 26.76
N LEU A 151 -24.15 -42.94 25.74
CA LEU A 151 -24.35 -44.23 25.08
C LEU A 151 -24.19 -45.38 26.08
N LYS A 152 -23.12 -45.35 26.89
CA LYS A 152 -22.90 -46.34 27.94
C LYS A 152 -24.07 -46.37 28.93
N ALA A 153 -24.54 -45.21 29.39
CA ALA A 153 -25.67 -45.13 30.31
C ALA A 153 -26.96 -45.68 29.70
N ALA A 154 -27.24 -45.39 28.42
CA ALA A 154 -28.42 -45.92 27.72
C ALA A 154 -28.37 -47.46 27.62
N ILE A 155 -27.20 -48.03 27.32
CA ILE A 155 -26.98 -49.49 27.30
C ILE A 155 -27.19 -50.09 28.69
N ASP A 156 -26.57 -49.52 29.72
CA ASP A 156 -26.65 -50.02 31.10
C ASP A 156 -28.10 -49.99 31.64
N ASN A 157 -28.93 -49.07 31.14
CA ASN A 157 -30.35 -48.93 31.50
C ASN A 157 -31.33 -49.68 30.57
N ALA A 158 -30.82 -50.45 29.59
CA ALA A 158 -31.62 -51.13 28.57
C ALA A 158 -32.52 -50.22 27.70
N ASP A 159 -32.14 -48.95 27.50
CA ASP A 159 -32.78 -48.03 26.54
C ASP A 159 -32.20 -48.25 25.13
N THR A 160 -32.71 -49.26 24.45
CA THR A 160 -32.23 -49.69 23.12
C THR A 160 -32.36 -48.59 22.07
N PHE A 161 -33.43 -47.79 22.09
CA PHE A 161 -33.62 -46.73 21.11
C PHE A 161 -32.70 -45.54 21.38
N GLY A 162 -32.57 -45.12 22.64
CA GLY A 162 -31.62 -44.08 23.05
C GLY A 162 -30.17 -44.43 22.68
N ALA A 163 -29.76 -45.68 22.93
CA ALA A 163 -28.44 -46.17 22.54
C ALA A 163 -28.23 -46.11 21.00
N PHE A 164 -29.21 -46.52 20.21
CA PHE A 164 -29.13 -46.44 18.75
C PHE A 164 -29.07 -45.00 18.24
N ALA A 165 -29.87 -44.09 18.79
CA ALA A 165 -29.87 -42.68 18.41
C ALA A 165 -28.52 -42.01 18.72
N ILE A 166 -27.97 -42.23 19.92
CA ILE A 166 -26.67 -41.67 20.34
C ILE A 166 -25.54 -42.25 19.48
N TYR A 167 -25.57 -43.56 19.18
CA TYR A 167 -24.60 -44.18 18.27
C TYR A 167 -24.57 -43.47 16.91
N ASN A 168 -25.72 -43.24 16.28
CA ASN A 168 -25.78 -42.57 14.99
C ASN A 168 -25.27 -41.12 15.06
N GLU A 169 -25.53 -40.42 16.15
CA GLU A 169 -25.03 -39.05 16.36
C GLU A 169 -23.51 -39.01 16.54
N ILE A 170 -22.93 -39.99 17.25
CA ILE A 170 -21.46 -40.16 17.34
C ILE A 170 -20.86 -40.37 15.95
N ILE A 171 -21.44 -41.26 15.14
CA ILE A 171 -20.95 -41.53 13.77
C ILE A 171 -21.04 -40.26 12.91
N ARG A 172 -22.17 -39.54 12.96
CA ARG A 172 -22.37 -38.29 12.23
C ARG A 172 -21.34 -37.22 12.62
N GLN A 173 -21.17 -36.96 13.91
CA GLN A 173 -20.20 -35.96 14.39
C GLN A 173 -18.76 -36.37 14.10
N THR A 174 -18.43 -37.66 14.23
CA THR A 174 -17.09 -38.16 13.87
C THR A 174 -16.80 -37.95 12.39
N ALA A 175 -17.78 -38.15 11.51
CA ALA A 175 -17.66 -37.86 10.10
C ALA A 175 -17.43 -36.36 9.83
N GLU A 176 -17.95 -35.44 10.64
CA GLU A 176 -17.69 -34.00 10.54
C GLU A 176 -16.27 -33.61 11.00
N LEU A 177 -15.62 -34.46 11.81
CA LEU A 177 -14.24 -34.26 12.32
C LEU A 177 -13.18 -34.96 11.48
N HIS A 178 -13.52 -35.48 10.30
CA HIS A 178 -12.55 -36.12 9.41
C HIS A 178 -11.42 -35.16 9.01
N GLY A 179 -10.23 -35.72 8.73
CA GLY A 179 -9.11 -34.95 8.17
C GLY A 179 -8.16 -34.31 9.18
N LEU A 180 -8.28 -34.62 10.47
CA LEU A 180 -7.27 -34.21 11.45
C LEU A 180 -5.91 -34.87 11.15
N PRO A 181 -4.80 -34.11 11.11
CA PRO A 181 -3.48 -34.66 10.90
C PRO A 181 -3.06 -35.55 12.08
N ALA A 182 -2.30 -36.60 11.78
CA ALA A 182 -1.55 -37.32 12.80
C ALA A 182 -0.52 -36.37 13.47
N PRO A 183 -0.10 -36.63 14.72
CA PRO A 183 0.77 -35.71 15.47
C PRO A 183 2.05 -35.30 14.74
N ASP A 184 2.72 -36.26 14.10
CA ASP A 184 3.92 -36.05 13.27
C ASP A 184 3.65 -35.15 12.05
N LYS A 185 2.50 -35.37 11.39
CA LYS A 185 2.07 -34.53 10.27
C LYS A 185 1.69 -33.11 10.72
N TYR A 186 1.09 -32.98 11.90
CA TYR A 186 0.75 -31.68 12.48
C TYR A 186 2.00 -30.89 12.85
N GLU A 187 2.98 -31.53 13.49
CA GLU A 187 4.29 -30.94 13.78
C GLU A 187 5.00 -30.49 12.51
N ALA A 188 5.05 -31.36 11.49
CA ALA A 188 5.64 -31.02 10.19
C ALA A 188 4.94 -29.82 9.52
N GLN A 189 3.61 -29.74 9.62
CA GLN A 189 2.83 -28.61 9.12
C GLN A 189 3.18 -27.31 9.87
N LEU A 190 3.24 -27.34 11.20
CA LEU A 190 3.61 -26.16 12.02
C LEU A 190 5.02 -25.65 11.68
N LEU A 191 5.99 -26.57 11.53
CA LEU A 191 7.34 -26.21 11.13
C LEU A 191 7.39 -25.64 9.70
N GLY A 192 6.60 -26.21 8.77
CA GLY A 192 6.45 -25.70 7.42
C GLY A 192 5.92 -24.27 7.39
N ASP A 193 4.84 -24.00 8.10
CA ASP A 193 4.21 -22.68 8.22
C ASP A 193 5.16 -21.68 8.91
N TRP A 194 5.84 -22.08 9.99
CA TRP A 194 6.86 -21.25 10.65
C TRP A 194 7.97 -20.85 9.68
N ASN A 195 8.49 -21.81 8.90
CA ASN A 195 9.53 -21.55 7.92
C ASN A 195 9.06 -20.60 6.81
N ALA A 196 7.78 -20.68 6.42
CA ALA A 196 7.20 -19.73 5.47
C ALA A 196 7.15 -18.31 6.06
N VAL A 197 6.75 -18.16 7.33
CA VAL A 197 6.78 -16.87 8.04
C VAL A 197 8.20 -16.30 8.10
N ALA A 198 9.18 -17.11 8.51
CA ALA A 198 10.57 -16.68 8.61
C ALA A 198 11.14 -16.19 7.26
N LYS A 199 10.88 -16.93 6.17
CA LYS A 199 11.28 -16.54 4.82
C LYS A 199 10.59 -15.24 4.37
N ALA A 200 9.29 -15.12 4.61
CA ALA A 200 8.55 -13.91 4.26
C ALA A 200 9.03 -12.69 5.05
N GLN A 201 9.37 -12.87 6.33
CA GLN A 201 9.92 -11.82 7.19
C GLN A 201 11.29 -11.36 6.70
N GLN A 202 12.19 -12.29 6.35
CA GLN A 202 13.50 -11.95 5.78
C GLN A 202 13.34 -11.15 4.48
N LYS A 203 12.47 -11.60 3.58
CA LYS A 203 12.18 -10.91 2.32
C LYS A 203 11.63 -9.50 2.55
N ALA A 204 10.67 -9.33 3.45
CA ALA A 204 10.10 -8.03 3.79
C ALA A 204 11.17 -7.08 4.35
N HIS A 205 12.10 -7.61 5.16
CA HIS A 205 13.23 -6.85 5.69
C HIS A 205 14.21 -6.41 4.60
N GLU A 206 14.62 -7.32 3.71
CA GLU A 206 15.53 -7.02 2.59
C GLU A 206 14.95 -5.97 1.65
N VAL A 207 13.68 -6.12 1.26
CA VAL A 207 12.99 -5.13 0.42
C VAL A 207 12.83 -3.79 1.15
N GLY A 208 12.58 -3.82 2.46
CA GLY A 208 12.54 -2.61 3.28
C GLY A 208 13.85 -1.82 3.29
N LYS A 209 15.00 -2.51 3.28
CA LYS A 209 16.32 -1.86 3.11
C LYS A 209 16.43 -1.18 1.75
N THR A 210 16.02 -1.85 0.67
CA THR A 210 16.01 -1.27 -0.68
C THR A 210 15.18 0.01 -0.73
N VAL A 211 14.00 0.04 -0.11
CA VAL A 211 13.17 1.26 -0.05
C VAL A 211 13.88 2.38 0.71
N ALA A 212 14.49 2.09 1.86
CA ALA A 212 15.24 3.07 2.63
C ALA A 212 16.44 3.65 1.84
N ASP A 213 17.17 2.80 1.13
CA ASP A 213 18.29 3.22 0.28
C ASP A 213 17.83 4.13 -0.85
N GLN A 214 16.73 3.78 -1.54
CA GLN A 214 16.17 4.61 -2.61
C GLN A 214 15.62 5.94 -2.08
N GLN A 215 14.96 5.93 -0.92
CA GLN A 215 14.51 7.16 -0.26
C GLN A 215 15.71 8.09 0.04
N GLY A 216 16.80 7.54 0.55
CA GLY A 216 18.03 8.30 0.80
C GLY A 216 18.63 8.93 -0.46
N LYS A 217 18.54 8.26 -1.62
CA LYS A 217 18.95 8.85 -2.91
C LYS A 217 18.01 9.97 -3.36
N VAL A 218 16.70 9.75 -3.28
CA VAL A 218 15.68 10.75 -3.61
C VAL A 218 15.89 12.01 -2.76
N ASP A 219 16.12 11.86 -1.46
CA ASP A 219 16.33 12.99 -0.56
C ASP A 219 17.59 13.80 -0.92
N LYS A 220 18.69 13.13 -1.25
CA LYS A 220 19.91 13.80 -1.75
C LYS A 220 19.66 14.57 -3.05
N LEU A 221 18.92 13.97 -3.98
CA LEU A 221 18.60 14.61 -5.26
C LEU A 221 17.61 15.77 -5.09
N LYS A 222 16.65 15.68 -4.17
CA LYS A 222 15.77 16.79 -3.80
C LYS A 222 16.57 17.98 -3.29
N VAL A 223 17.54 17.76 -2.39
CA VAL A 223 18.42 18.83 -1.90
C VAL A 223 19.22 19.45 -3.05
N ARG A 224 19.82 18.62 -3.92
CA ARG A 224 20.57 19.12 -5.09
C ARG A 224 19.69 19.93 -6.05
N TYR A 225 18.49 19.44 -6.34
CA TYR A 225 17.54 20.14 -7.21
C TYR A 225 17.06 21.45 -6.58
N ALA A 226 16.76 21.45 -5.27
CA ALA A 226 16.41 22.64 -4.53
C ALA A 226 17.55 23.69 -4.57
N ALA A 227 18.80 23.29 -4.33
CA ALA A 227 19.95 24.20 -4.42
C ALA A 227 20.08 24.90 -5.79
N LEU A 228 19.68 24.23 -6.87
CA LEU A 228 19.66 24.81 -8.22
C LEU A 228 18.39 25.62 -8.53
N THR A 229 17.36 25.57 -7.70
CA THR A 229 16.03 26.13 -8.04
C THR A 229 15.46 27.11 -7.03
N THR A 230 15.98 27.17 -5.80
CA THR A 230 15.53 28.12 -4.77
C THR A 230 15.79 29.57 -5.16
N ASP A 231 16.98 29.90 -5.67
CA ASP A 231 17.26 31.19 -6.30
C ASP A 231 18.14 31.01 -7.54
N ARG A 232 17.49 30.85 -8.69
CA ARG A 232 18.14 30.62 -9.98
C ARG A 232 18.99 31.81 -10.43
N VAL A 233 18.59 33.03 -10.08
CA VAL A 233 19.27 34.24 -10.54
C VAL A 233 20.56 34.44 -9.75
N ASP A 234 20.53 34.23 -8.43
CA ASP A 234 21.73 34.35 -7.61
C ASP A 234 22.75 33.24 -7.87
N GLU A 235 22.30 32.01 -8.16
CA GLU A 235 23.23 30.94 -8.60
C GLU A 235 23.85 31.26 -9.96
N LEU A 236 23.09 31.82 -10.91
CA LEU A 236 23.62 32.30 -12.18
C LEU A 236 24.64 33.43 -11.98
N ARG A 237 24.36 34.39 -11.09
CA ARG A 237 25.31 35.46 -10.73
C ARG A 237 26.58 34.92 -10.10
N ARG A 238 26.48 33.93 -9.21
CA ARG A 238 27.63 33.26 -8.59
C ARG A 238 28.52 32.60 -9.65
N ARG A 239 27.92 31.83 -10.57
CA ARG A 239 28.62 31.17 -11.69
C ARG A 239 29.29 32.18 -12.60
N TRP A 240 28.56 33.22 -12.98
CA TRP A 240 29.07 34.33 -13.78
C TRP A 240 30.30 34.99 -13.15
N ASN A 241 30.25 35.30 -11.85
CA ASN A 241 31.37 35.93 -11.15
C ASN A 241 32.60 35.02 -11.05
N MET A 242 32.41 33.72 -10.79
CA MET A 242 33.52 32.75 -10.78
C MET A 242 34.20 32.62 -12.14
N GLU A 243 33.42 32.57 -13.23
CA GLU A 243 33.97 32.48 -14.59
C GLU A 243 34.77 33.73 -14.97
N LEU A 244 34.31 34.91 -14.53
CA LEU A 244 35.05 36.17 -14.71
C LEU A 244 36.35 36.26 -13.89
N GLU A 245 36.42 35.61 -12.74
CA GLU A 245 37.63 35.53 -11.90
C GLU A 245 38.68 34.56 -12.47
N GLN A 246 38.24 33.48 -13.13
CA GLN A 246 39.10 32.48 -13.77
C GLN A 246 39.61 32.89 -15.16
N GLY A 247 38.99 33.90 -15.78
CA GLY A 247 39.40 34.47 -17.08
C GLY A 247 40.36 35.66 -16.98
N LYS A 248 40.90 35.96 -15.79
CA LYS A 248 42.01 36.91 -15.55
C LYS A 248 43.31 36.15 -15.38
#